data_AF-A0A183FI71-F1
#
_entry.id   AF-A0A183FI71-F1
#
_cell.length_a   1.000
_cell.length_b   1.000
_cell.length_c   1.000
_cell.angle_alpha   90.00
_cell.angle_beta   90.00
_cell.angle_gamma   90.00
#
_symmetry.space_group_name_H-M   'P 1'
#
loop_
_entity.id
_entity.type
_entity.pdbx_description
1 polymer ?
#
loop_
_entity_poly.entity_id
_entity_poly.type
_entity_poly.pdbx_seq_one_letter_code
_entity_poly.pdbx_strand_id
1 'polypeptide(L)' 'MTTTSLLNTTSRGGLFDELMSTCAALISNKASQIPESAFVVIAFWFPQARHIVIEDVNQLQPHVHCPRSSLPA' A
#
# COMPACT_ATOMS: atom_id res chain seq x y z
N MET A 1 -12.83 0.64 2.48
CA MET A 1 -12.38 1.71 1.57
C MET A 1 -12.38 1.15 0.16
N THR A 2 -13.02 1.82 -0.81
CA THR A 2 -12.96 1.40 -2.23
C THR A 2 -11.70 1.97 -2.88
N THR A 3 -11.19 1.33 -3.93
CA THR A 3 -10.06 1.84 -4.73
C THR A 3 -10.32 3.23 -5.28
N THR A 4 -11.55 3.52 -5.71
CA THR A 4 -11.97 4.85 -6.16
C THR A 4 -11.91 5.90 -5.06
N SER A 5 -12.36 5.57 -3.85
CA SER A 5 -12.28 6.47 -2.70
C SER A 5 -10.84 6.74 -2.28
N LEU A 6 -9.96 5.75 -2.40
CA LEU A 6 -8.53 5.93 -2.12
C LEU A 6 -7.91 6.87 -3.15
N LEU A 7 -8.04 6.58 -4.44
CA LEU A 7 -7.47 7.40 -5.52
C LEU A 7 -7.96 8.85 -5.49
N ASN A 8 -9.24 9.08 -5.19
CA ASN A 8 -9.81 10.42 -5.11
C ASN A 8 -9.33 11.20 -3.88
N THR A 9 -8.97 10.51 -2.80
CA THR A 9 -8.48 11.16 -1.58
C THR A 9 -6.98 11.40 -1.62
N THR A 10 -6.23 10.61 -2.41
CA THR A 10 -4.77 10.72 -2.57
C THR A 10 -4.32 11.46 -3.83
N SER A 11 -5.24 11.86 -4.71
CA SER A 11 -4.92 12.65 -5.90
C SER A 11 -4.58 14.09 -5.54
N ARG A 12 -3.98 14.82 -6.49
CA ARG A 12 -3.69 16.25 -6.33
C ARG A 12 -4.97 17.04 -6.05
N GLY A 13 -4.97 17.85 -4.99
CA GLY A 13 -6.16 18.54 -4.47
C GLY A 13 -7.18 17.64 -3.74
N GLY A 14 -6.86 16.36 -3.57
CA GLY A 14 -7.62 15.40 -2.78
C GLY A 14 -7.42 15.61 -1.27
N LEU A 15 -8.25 14.94 -0.49
CA LEU A 15 -8.34 15.14 0.96
C LEU A 15 -7.02 14.90 1.72
N PHE A 16 -6.12 14.08 1.17
CA PHE A 16 -4.83 13.75 1.75
C PHE A 16 -3.63 14.28 0.96
N ASP A 17 -3.82 15.07 -0.10
CA ASP A 17 -2.73 15.51 -1.01
C ASP A 17 -1.55 16.15 -0.24
N GLU A 18 -1.85 17.11 0.64
CA GLU A 18 -0.85 17.81 1.43
C GLU A 18 -0.19 16.88 2.47
N LEU A 19 -0.98 15.96 3.05
CA LEU A 19 -0.51 14.94 3.98
C LEU A 19 0.40 13.91 3.30
N MET A 20 0.19 13.63 2.01
CA MET A 20 1.06 12.72 1.27
C MET A 20 2.46 13.29 1.09
N SER A 21 2.58 14.60 0.84
CA SER A 21 3.86 15.27 0.69
C SER A 21 4.66 15.43 1.99
N THR A 22 3.97 15.44 3.14
CA THR A 22 4.56 15.66 4.47
C THR A 22 4.70 14.38 5.29
N CYS A 23 4.27 13.24 4.75
CA CYS A 23 4.32 11.96 5.44
C CYS A 23 5.77 11.54 5.73
N ALA A 24 6.14 11.58 7.02
CA ALA A 24 7.48 11.22 7.47
C ALA A 24 7.64 9.71 7.73
N ALA A 25 6.55 8.99 8.01
CA ALA A 25 6.58 7.57 8.32
C ALA A 25 5.31 6.85 7.85
N LEU A 26 5.51 5.69 7.19
CA LEU A 26 4.46 4.77 6.81
C LEU A 26 4.57 3.50 7.65
N ILE A 27 3.51 3.15 8.37
CA ILE A 27 3.48 1.95 9.22
C ILE A 27 2.52 0.93 8.61
N SER A 28 3.06 -0.18 8.12
CA SER A 28 2.29 -1.29 7.55
C SER A 28 2.13 -2.40 8.58
N ASN A 29 0.94 -2.51 9.14
CA ASN A 29 0.58 -3.62 10.04
C ASN A 29 0.10 -4.83 9.24
N LYS A 30 0.40 -6.04 9.74
CA LYS A 30 0.11 -7.33 9.05
C LYS A 30 0.65 -7.33 7.63
N ALA A 31 1.88 -6.87 7.44
CA ALA A 31 2.45 -6.68 6.11
C ALA A 31 2.54 -7.98 5.29
N SER A 32 2.60 -9.13 5.96
CA SER A 32 2.49 -10.46 5.34
C SER A 32 1.18 -10.68 4.58
N GLN A 33 0.16 -9.83 4.75
CA GLN A 33 -1.12 -9.85 4.04
C GLN A 33 -1.22 -8.80 2.93
N ILE A 34 -0.22 -7.94 2.76
CA ILE A 34 -0.20 -6.93 1.70
C ILE A 34 0.44 -7.57 0.45
N PRO A 35 -0.26 -7.60 -0.69
CA PRO A 35 0.36 -8.04 -1.94
C PRO A 35 1.57 -7.18 -2.28
N GLU A 36 2.65 -7.80 -2.76
CA GLU A 36 3.90 -7.10 -3.11
C GLU A 36 3.65 -5.93 -4.07
N SER A 37 2.81 -6.12 -5.10
CA SER A 37 2.46 -5.06 -6.05
C SER A 37 1.80 -3.85 -5.36
N ALA A 38 0.94 -4.08 -4.37
CA ALA A 38 0.34 -3.00 -3.59
C ALA A 38 1.38 -2.30 -2.70
N PHE A 39 2.28 -3.06 -2.08
CA PHE A 39 3.37 -2.51 -1.27
C PHE A 39 4.31 -1.63 -2.10
N VAL A 40 4.70 -2.07 -3.29
CA VAL A 40 5.53 -1.30 -4.22
C VAL A 40 4.85 0.01 -4.63
N VAL A 41 3.55 -0.04 -4.96
CA VAL A 41 2.79 1.18 -5.27
C VAL A 41 2.81 2.13 -4.08
N ILE A 42 2.49 1.65 -2.87
CA ILE A 42 2.53 2.50 -1.66
C ILE A 42 3.92 3.10 -1.44
N ALA A 43 4.99 2.32 -1.59
CA ALA A 43 6.36 2.82 -1.48
C ALA A 43 6.68 3.91 -2.52
N PHE A 44 6.19 3.76 -3.75
CA PHE A 44 6.34 4.77 -4.80
C PHE A 44 5.63 6.09 -4.45
N TRP A 45 4.45 6.05 -3.85
CA TRP A 45 3.72 7.25 -3.43
C TRP A 45 4.39 7.98 -2.26
N PHE A 46 5.21 7.30 -1.46
CA PHE A 46 5.86 7.86 -0.26
C PHE A 46 7.39 7.66 -0.30
N PRO A 47 8.10 8.26 -1.27
CA PRO A 47 9.53 8.00 -1.49
C PRO A 47 10.43 8.50 -0.36
N GLN A 48 9.97 9.51 0.40
CA GLN A 48 10.72 10.12 1.50
C GLN A 48 10.29 9.63 2.88
N ALA A 49 9.19 8.86 2.97
CA ALA A 49 8.72 8.36 4.24
C ALA A 49 9.60 7.19 4.72
N ARG A 50 9.82 7.09 6.03
CA ARG A 50 10.38 5.87 6.63
C ARG A 50 9.33 4.77 6.61
N HIS A 51 9.64 3.63 5.98
CA HIS A 51 8.77 2.46 5.94
C HIS A 51 9.02 1.57 7.15
N ILE A 52 8.00 1.38 7.99
CA ILE A 52 8.03 0.50 9.16
C ILE A 52 7.05 -0.64 8.89
N VAL A 53 7.59 -1.84 8.72
CA VAL A 53 6.83 -3.02 8.30
C VAL A 53 6.72 -3.96 9.49
N ILE A 54 5.49 -4.21 9.93
CA ILE A 54 5.17 -5.12 11.05
C ILE A 54 4.48 -6.33 10.46
N GLU A 55 5.14 -7.48 10.57
CA GLU A 55 4.65 -8.74 10.04
C GLU A 55 4.72 -9.86 11.07
N ASP A 56 3.98 -10.92 10.77
CA ASP A 56 4.09 -12.21 11.43
C ASP A 56 4.45 -13.22 10.34
N VAL A 57 5.70 -13.68 10.39
CA VAL A 57 6.28 -14.60 9.41
C VAL A 57 5.64 -15.99 9.44
N ASN A 58 4.87 -16.31 10.48
CA ASN A 58 4.21 -17.60 10.64
C ASN A 58 2.76 -17.59 10.10
N GLN A 59 2.30 -16.50 9.49
CA GLN A 59 0.97 -16.42 8.90
C GLN A 59 0.90 -17.03 7.50
N LEU A 60 -0.31 -17.45 7.12
CA LEU A 60 -0.60 -17.84 5.75
C LEU A 60 -0.34 -16.68 4.79
N GLN A 61 0.01 -17.00 3.55
CA GLN A 61 0.21 -16.01 2.49
C GLN A 61 -1.06 -15.17 2.27
N PRO A 62 -0.93 -13.94 1.74
CA PRO A 62 -2.08 -13.08 1.45
C PRO A 62 -3.13 -13.84 0.65
N HIS A 63 -4.39 -13.72 1.04
CA HIS A 63 -5.48 -14.23 0.22
C HIS A 63 -5.65 -13.32 -1.01
N VAL A 64 -5.11 -13.76 -2.15
CA VAL A 64 -5.25 -13.07 -3.43
C VAL A 64 -6.27 -13.83 -4.28
N HIS A 65 -7.26 -13.12 -4.82
CA HIS A 65 -8.30 -13.72 -5.67
C HIS A 65 -7.75 -14.25 -7.01
N CYS A 66 -6.59 -13.73 -7.44
CA CYS A 66 -5.86 -14.17 -8.62
C CYS A 66 -4.56 -14.88 -8.21
N PRO A 67 -4.20 -16.02 -8.84
CA PRO A 67 -2.91 -16.66 -8.63
C PRO A 67 -1.75 -15.70 -8.92
N ARG A 68 -0.62 -15.82 -8.22
CA ARG A 68 0.58 -15.01 -8.50
C ARG A 68 1.11 -15.19 -9.94
N SER A 69 0.79 -16.30 -10.58
CA SER A 69 1.16 -16.60 -11.98
C SER A 69 0.23 -15.94 -13.02
N SER A 70 -0.75 -15.16 -12.58
CA SER A 70 -1.64 -14.44 -13.51
C SER A 70 -0.85 -13.36 -14.24
N LEU A 71 -0.90 -13.35 -15.56
CA LEU A 71 -0.31 -12.29 -16.36
C LEU A 71 -1.21 -11.03 -16.32
N PRO A 72 -0.62 -9.81 -16.35
CA PRO A 72 -1.38 -8.60 -16.61
C PRO A 72 -2.11 -8.72 -17.96
N ALA A 73 -3.36 -8.25 -18.02
CA ALA A 73 -4.11 -8.12 -19.27
C ALA A 73 -3.61 -6.95 -20.10
#